data_AF-A0A198AYB3-F1
#
_entry.id   AF-A0A198AYB3-F1
#
_cell.length_a   1.000
_cell.length_b   1.000
_cell.length_c   1.000
_cell.angle_alpha   90.00
_cell.angle_beta   90.00
_cell.angle_gamma   90.00
#
_symmetry.space_group_name_H-M   'P 1'
#
loop_
_entity.id
_entity.type
_entity.pdbx_description
1 polymer ?
#
loop_
_entity_poly.entity_id
_entity_poly.type
_entity_poly.pdbx_seq_one_letter_code
_entity_poly.pdbx_strand_id
1 'polypeptide(L)'
;MTTNTLHEAGLSDLLENLVRDFLKDKLELIMKEEIKNVLQVEQQSSEQKNYRNGYYERTLDTRYGRIDDLLVPRDRNNEFQTQLFEPYQRREGWLEEAVIRMYKGGMSTRDVSGFIESMFGAQYSPTTISNITGTVLEDVEKWQKRPLEKRYSVIYLDGLYIKLKRSTVDSEVIYLAMGINEEGYREILGFYIGGKESSNGWRDVLKDLYRRGVEEVLLGVFDGLQGLEDVFKKVYPKADVQHCIVHKVRNTFPKIRVQDKTEFIEDLKTIYNALDRVVALAAFDTVKAKWGKKYPKELDSWEEQLSTLLTFYNYPSLIKGAIYTSNPIERTNKELRKRLRPMNSLTNMDAAEKIVYLEVLAYNEKWNTRVIRGFGDPAVKAKLTSMFEERYPFTDDKDME
;
A
#
# COMPACT_ATOMS: atom_id res chain seq x y z
N MET A 1 21.39 4.37 -47.49
CA MET A 1 20.30 3.74 -46.72
C MET A 1 19.44 4.85 -46.10
N THR A 2 18.72 5.61 -46.92
CA THR A 2 17.99 6.83 -46.48
C THR A 2 16.60 6.92 -47.12
N THR A 3 16.17 5.90 -47.85
CA THR A 3 14.90 5.88 -48.61
C THR A 3 13.79 5.06 -47.93
N ASN A 4 14.08 4.26 -46.89
CA ASN A 4 13.05 3.49 -46.19
C ASN A 4 12.32 4.25 -45.07
N THR A 5 12.95 5.24 -44.45
CA THR A 5 12.36 5.95 -43.30
C THR A 5 11.28 6.97 -43.67
N LEU A 6 11.36 7.58 -44.85
CA LEU A 6 10.33 8.51 -45.36
C LEU A 6 9.05 7.80 -45.81
N HIS A 7 9.17 6.57 -46.32
CA HIS A 7 8.05 5.80 -46.84
C HIS A 7 7.24 5.11 -45.73
N GLU A 8 7.90 4.69 -44.65
CA GLU A 8 7.27 4.15 -43.44
C GLU A 8 6.49 5.24 -42.66
N ALA A 9 7.03 6.45 -42.54
CA ALA A 9 6.34 7.58 -41.92
C ALA A 9 5.05 7.95 -42.68
N GLY A 10 5.10 8.02 -44.01
CA GLY A 10 3.93 8.34 -44.83
C GLY A 10 2.84 7.26 -44.82
N LEU A 11 3.20 5.98 -44.66
CA LEU A 11 2.21 4.90 -44.53
C LEU A 11 1.54 4.90 -43.15
N SER A 12 2.31 5.18 -42.09
CA SER A 12 1.80 5.29 -40.73
C SER A 12 0.79 6.43 -40.60
N ASP A 13 1.14 7.62 -41.10
CA ASP A 13 0.25 8.79 -41.07
C ASP A 13 -1.06 8.54 -41.85
N LEU A 14 -0.97 7.82 -42.98
CA LEU A 14 -2.13 7.51 -43.81
C LEU A 14 -3.06 6.48 -43.15
N LEU A 15 -2.49 5.47 -42.48
CA LEU A 15 -3.23 4.50 -41.67
C LEU A 15 -3.90 5.15 -40.45
N GLU A 16 -3.18 6.03 -39.75
CA GLU A 16 -3.71 6.75 -38.59
C GLU A 16 -4.89 7.65 -38.96
N ASN A 17 -4.78 8.38 -40.07
CA ASN A 17 -5.89 9.21 -40.58
C ASN A 17 -7.08 8.35 -40.99
N LEU A 18 -6.85 7.24 -41.70
CA LEU A 18 -7.92 6.33 -42.14
C LEU A 18 -8.68 5.73 -40.95
N VAL A 19 -7.96 5.33 -39.89
CA VAL A 19 -8.59 4.81 -38.67
C VAL A 19 -9.39 5.91 -37.96
N ARG A 20 -8.88 7.15 -37.87
CA ARG A 20 -9.59 8.28 -37.24
C ARG A 20 -10.86 8.65 -38.00
N ASP A 21 -10.79 8.72 -39.33
CA ASP A 21 -11.95 9.03 -40.19
C ASP A 21 -13.00 7.92 -40.09
N PHE A 22 -12.58 6.66 -40.15
CA PHE A 22 -13.48 5.52 -39.96
C PHE A 22 -14.17 5.56 -38.59
N LEU A 23 -13.43 5.86 -37.51
CA LEU A 23 -14.00 5.98 -36.17
C LEU A 23 -15.00 7.13 -36.08
N LYS A 24 -14.65 8.30 -36.62
CA LYS A 24 -15.55 9.46 -36.68
C LYS A 24 -16.87 9.07 -37.36
N ASP A 25 -16.78 8.48 -38.55
CA ASP A 25 -17.94 8.06 -39.33
C ASP A 25 -18.83 7.07 -38.57
N LYS A 26 -18.22 6.09 -37.89
CA LYS A 26 -18.98 5.09 -37.11
C LYS A 26 -19.60 5.67 -35.86
N LEU A 27 -18.90 6.52 -35.12
CA LEU A 27 -19.45 7.21 -33.95
C LEU A 27 -20.65 8.06 -34.35
N GLU A 28 -20.53 8.87 -35.41
CA GLU A 28 -21.64 9.67 -35.93
C GLU A 28 -22.82 8.81 -36.38
N LEU A 29 -22.57 7.69 -37.05
CA LEU A 29 -23.61 6.77 -37.47
C LEU A 29 -24.36 6.16 -36.27
N ILE A 30 -23.64 5.69 -35.25
CA ILE A 30 -24.24 5.12 -34.04
C ILE A 30 -25.11 6.17 -33.35
N MET A 31 -24.59 7.39 -33.13
CA MET A 31 -25.36 8.45 -32.49
C MET A 31 -26.59 8.87 -33.31
N LYS A 32 -26.49 8.87 -34.65
CA LYS A 32 -27.60 9.16 -35.56
C LYS A 32 -28.72 8.12 -35.46
N GLU A 33 -28.40 6.85 -35.27
CA GLU A 33 -29.40 5.80 -35.03
C GLU A 33 -29.91 5.81 -33.58
N GLU A 34 -29.07 6.14 -32.61
CA GLU A 34 -29.45 6.25 -31.20
C GLU A 34 -30.53 7.31 -30.99
N ILE A 35 -30.31 8.54 -31.45
CA ILE A 35 -31.32 9.61 -31.38
C ILE A 35 -32.58 9.28 -32.19
N LYS A 36 -32.46 8.44 -33.23
CA LYS A 36 -33.64 7.97 -34.00
C LYS A 36 -34.51 7.10 -33.13
N ASN A 37 -33.90 6.14 -32.45
CA ASN A 37 -34.59 5.16 -31.63
C ASN A 37 -35.23 5.85 -30.42
N VAL A 38 -34.49 6.75 -29.73
CA VAL A 38 -35.03 7.53 -28.60
C VAL A 38 -36.27 8.32 -29.02
N LEU A 39 -36.18 9.10 -30.10
CA LEU A 39 -37.32 9.90 -30.58
C LEU A 39 -38.49 9.04 -31.07
N GLN A 40 -38.24 7.87 -31.66
CA GLN A 40 -39.32 6.94 -32.06
C GLN A 40 -40.06 6.38 -30.86
N VAL A 41 -39.34 5.99 -29.80
CA VAL A 41 -39.93 5.48 -28.56
C VAL A 41 -40.72 6.58 -27.84
N GLU A 42 -40.18 7.79 -27.75
CA GLU A 42 -40.88 8.95 -27.15
C GLU A 42 -42.15 9.31 -27.92
N GLN A 43 -42.11 9.29 -29.26
CA GLN A 43 -43.29 9.56 -30.09
C GLN A 43 -44.40 8.52 -29.96
N GLN A 44 -44.08 7.29 -29.52
CA GLN A 44 -45.08 6.25 -29.25
C GLN A 44 -45.65 6.30 -27.83
N SER A 45 -44.98 6.99 -26.90
CA SER A 45 -45.25 6.91 -25.46
C SER A 45 -45.60 8.24 -24.78
N SER A 46 -45.31 9.40 -25.40
CA SER A 46 -45.49 10.73 -24.81
C SER A 46 -46.38 11.64 -25.66
N GLU A 47 -47.22 12.46 -25.01
CA GLU A 47 -47.99 13.53 -25.66
C GLU A 47 -47.11 14.71 -26.10
N GLN A 48 -45.94 14.89 -25.47
CA GLN A 48 -44.95 15.90 -25.84
C GLN A 48 -44.00 15.36 -26.91
N LYS A 49 -44.15 15.87 -28.13
CA LYS A 49 -43.32 15.47 -29.28
C LYS A 49 -42.00 16.24 -29.28
N ASN A 50 -40.90 15.51 -29.16
CA ASN A 50 -39.56 16.02 -29.38
C ASN A 50 -39.09 15.76 -30.82
N TYR A 51 -38.16 16.59 -31.30
CA TYR A 51 -37.69 16.57 -32.70
C TYR A 51 -36.19 16.83 -32.77
N ARG A 52 -35.53 16.30 -33.81
CA ARG A 52 -34.11 16.59 -34.07
C ARG A 52 -33.89 18.06 -34.38
N ASN A 53 -32.78 18.62 -33.87
CA ASN A 53 -32.40 20.02 -34.06
C ASN A 53 -30.93 20.17 -34.49
N GLY A 54 -30.53 19.39 -35.49
CA GLY A 54 -29.19 19.41 -36.07
C GLY A 54 -28.14 18.74 -35.19
N TYR A 55 -26.92 19.24 -35.28
CA TYR A 55 -25.73 18.72 -34.61
C TYR A 55 -24.99 19.86 -33.93
N TYR A 56 -24.18 19.52 -32.92
CA TYR A 56 -23.10 20.39 -32.46
C TYR A 56 -21.77 19.69 -32.70
N GLU A 57 -20.73 20.49 -32.95
CA GLU A 57 -19.37 19.98 -33.12
C GLU A 57 -18.70 19.82 -31.76
N ARG A 58 -17.92 18.76 -31.63
CA ARG A 58 -17.01 18.60 -30.50
C ARG A 58 -15.73 17.91 -30.92
N THR A 59 -14.72 18.08 -30.10
CA THR A 59 -13.48 17.31 -30.19
C THR A 59 -13.51 16.15 -29.19
N LEU A 60 -13.10 14.97 -29.62
CA LEU A 60 -12.99 13.76 -28.77
C LEU A 60 -11.60 13.13 -28.92
N ASP A 61 -10.85 13.06 -27.83
CA ASP A 61 -9.55 12.38 -27.80
C ASP A 61 -9.76 10.87 -27.56
N THR A 62 -9.34 10.05 -28.52
CA THR A 62 -9.44 8.57 -28.47
C THR A 62 -8.07 7.91 -28.43
N ARG A 63 -8.00 6.60 -28.19
CA ARG A 63 -6.75 5.82 -28.29
C ARG A 63 -6.07 5.87 -29.67
N TYR A 64 -6.82 6.26 -30.70
CA TYR A 64 -6.33 6.33 -32.08
C TYR A 64 -6.08 7.77 -32.53
N GLY A 65 -6.10 8.72 -31.60
CA GLY A 65 -5.89 10.13 -31.86
C GLY A 65 -7.14 10.97 -31.65
N ARG A 66 -6.97 12.28 -31.83
CA ARG A 66 -8.00 13.29 -31.66
C ARG A 66 -8.99 13.27 -32.82
N ILE A 67 -10.28 13.17 -32.54
CA ILE A 67 -11.31 13.33 -33.57
C ILE A 67 -11.81 14.76 -33.46
N ASP A 68 -11.42 15.58 -34.44
CA ASP A 68 -11.91 16.96 -34.57
C ASP A 68 -13.26 16.97 -35.31
N ASP A 69 -14.07 17.99 -35.01
CA ASP A 69 -15.37 18.26 -35.64
C ASP A 69 -16.32 17.06 -35.63
N LEU A 70 -16.35 16.30 -34.53
CA LEU A 70 -17.29 15.18 -34.35
C LEU A 70 -18.71 15.75 -34.22
N LEU A 71 -19.61 15.37 -35.13
CA LEU A 71 -20.98 15.86 -35.15
C LEU A 71 -21.87 15.04 -34.22
N VAL A 72 -22.20 15.62 -33.07
CA VAL A 72 -23.11 14.99 -32.10
C VAL A 72 -24.53 15.49 -32.34
N PRO A 73 -25.50 14.60 -32.60
CA PRO A 73 -26.88 15.00 -32.84
C PRO A 73 -27.50 15.53 -31.55
N ARG A 74 -28.40 16.50 -31.71
CA ARG A 74 -29.20 17.04 -30.61
C ARG A 74 -30.67 17.10 -30.98
N ASP A 75 -31.51 17.01 -29.97
CA ASP A 75 -32.94 17.23 -30.05
C ASP A 75 -33.28 18.71 -29.77
N ARG A 76 -34.55 19.08 -29.91
CA ARG A 76 -35.01 20.46 -29.77
C ARG A 76 -35.06 20.90 -28.32
N ASN A 77 -35.28 19.97 -27.40
CA ASN A 77 -35.38 20.24 -25.98
C ASN A 77 -34.02 20.11 -25.26
N ASN A 78 -32.97 19.63 -25.95
CA ASN A 78 -31.66 19.26 -25.38
C ASN A 78 -31.77 18.17 -24.30
N GLU A 79 -32.71 17.24 -24.45
CA GLU A 79 -32.94 16.11 -23.54
C GLU A 79 -32.16 14.84 -23.98
N PHE A 80 -31.72 14.78 -25.24
CA PHE A 80 -30.99 13.63 -25.75
C PHE A 80 -29.54 13.61 -25.24
N GLN A 81 -29.16 12.50 -24.61
CA GLN A 81 -27.79 12.17 -24.25
C GLN A 81 -27.41 10.84 -24.90
N THR A 82 -26.30 10.82 -25.64
CA THR A 82 -25.73 9.58 -26.19
C THR A 82 -25.10 8.73 -25.08
N GLN A 83 -25.22 7.42 -25.20
CA GLN A 83 -24.58 6.46 -24.29
C GLN A 83 -23.11 6.21 -24.60
N LEU A 84 -22.60 6.71 -25.74
CA LEU A 84 -21.19 6.50 -26.12
C LEU A 84 -20.21 7.27 -25.23
N PHE A 85 -20.66 8.35 -24.59
CA PHE A 85 -19.84 9.21 -23.74
C PHE A 85 -20.69 10.17 -22.91
N GLU A 86 -20.17 10.61 -21.77
CA GLU A 86 -20.84 11.55 -20.88
C GLU A 86 -20.83 13.00 -21.43
N PRO A 87 -21.78 13.86 -21.00
CA PRO A 87 -21.74 15.29 -21.27
C PRO A 87 -20.40 15.87 -20.83
N TYR A 88 -19.81 16.71 -21.69
CA TYR A 88 -18.49 17.32 -21.48
C TYR A 88 -17.30 16.33 -21.44
N GLN A 89 -17.51 15.01 -21.59
CA GLN A 89 -16.42 14.06 -21.73
C GLN A 89 -15.69 14.29 -23.05
N ARG A 90 -14.46 14.78 -22.94
CA ARG A 90 -13.56 15.04 -24.08
C ARG A 90 -12.63 13.88 -24.40
N ARG A 91 -12.60 12.82 -23.59
CA ARG A 91 -11.58 11.77 -23.64
C ARG A 91 -12.14 10.38 -23.37
N GLU A 92 -11.60 9.38 -24.03
CA GLU A 92 -11.90 7.96 -23.81
C GLU A 92 -11.15 7.43 -22.57
N GLY A 93 -11.87 6.75 -21.65
CA GLY A 93 -11.41 6.40 -20.29
C GLY A 93 -10.19 5.46 -20.15
N TRP A 94 -9.69 4.91 -21.26
CA TRP A 94 -8.56 3.97 -21.27
C TRP A 94 -7.24 4.66 -20.89
N LEU A 95 -7.11 5.95 -21.20
CA LEU A 95 -5.89 6.71 -20.92
C LEU A 95 -5.75 6.93 -19.42
N GLU A 96 -6.84 7.21 -18.73
CA GLU A 96 -6.90 7.34 -17.29
C GLU A 96 -6.44 6.03 -16.62
N GLU A 97 -6.91 4.89 -17.11
CA GLU A 97 -6.47 3.58 -16.62
C GLU A 97 -4.98 3.34 -16.90
N ALA A 98 -4.49 3.70 -18.09
CA ALA A 98 -3.08 3.60 -18.43
C ALA A 98 -2.21 4.50 -17.55
N VAL A 99 -2.63 5.74 -17.31
CA VAL A 99 -1.98 6.71 -16.41
C VAL A 99 -1.93 6.16 -14.99
N ILE A 100 -3.03 5.61 -14.48
CA ILE A 100 -3.07 4.98 -13.16
C ILE A 100 -2.13 3.77 -13.11
N ARG A 101 -2.10 2.91 -14.14
CA ARG A 101 -1.20 1.75 -14.22
C ARG A 101 0.28 2.17 -14.29
N MET A 102 0.63 3.20 -15.05
CA MET A 102 2.00 3.72 -15.12
C MET A 102 2.43 4.35 -13.79
N TYR A 103 1.52 5.09 -13.15
CA TYR A 103 1.77 5.67 -11.84
C TYR A 103 1.92 4.59 -10.76
N LYS A 104 1.07 3.55 -10.78
CA LYS A 104 1.22 2.30 -10.00
C LYS A 104 2.56 1.63 -10.26
N GLY A 105 3.00 1.62 -11.51
CA GLY A 105 4.18 0.88 -11.96
C GLY A 105 5.54 1.53 -11.65
N GLY A 106 5.61 2.75 -11.13
CA GLY A 106 6.92 3.35 -10.87
C GLY A 106 7.14 4.75 -11.46
N MET A 107 6.24 5.24 -12.29
CA MET A 107 6.54 6.44 -13.08
C MET A 107 6.17 7.70 -12.29
N SER A 108 7.02 8.74 -12.34
CA SER A 108 6.64 10.06 -11.83
C SER A 108 5.59 10.72 -12.74
N THR A 109 4.87 11.73 -12.26
CA THR A 109 3.92 12.46 -13.12
C THR A 109 4.59 13.06 -14.36
N ARG A 110 5.87 13.43 -14.26
CA ARG A 110 6.68 13.89 -15.41
C ARG A 110 7.04 12.76 -16.36
N ASP A 111 7.40 11.59 -15.85
CA ASP A 111 7.72 10.42 -16.70
C ASP A 111 6.47 9.94 -17.44
N VAL A 112 5.32 9.90 -16.75
CA VAL A 112 4.02 9.58 -17.38
C VAL A 112 3.68 10.63 -18.43
N SER A 113 3.82 11.92 -18.09
CA SER A 113 3.59 13.02 -19.04
C SER A 113 4.47 12.89 -20.28
N GLY A 114 5.76 12.63 -20.11
CA GLY A 114 6.70 12.45 -21.23
C GLY A 114 6.43 11.19 -22.06
N PHE A 115 6.03 10.08 -21.41
CA PHE A 115 5.63 8.85 -22.11
C PHE A 115 4.36 9.07 -22.94
N ILE A 116 3.32 9.65 -22.32
CA ILE A 116 2.08 9.98 -23.02
C ILE A 116 2.33 11.00 -24.14
N GLU A 117 3.19 11.99 -23.92
CA GLU A 117 3.57 12.96 -24.95
C GLU A 117 4.31 12.29 -26.12
N SER A 118 5.18 11.32 -25.86
CA SER A 118 5.88 10.56 -26.92
C SER A 118 4.94 9.69 -27.77
N MET A 119 3.81 9.24 -27.20
CA MET A 119 2.86 8.34 -27.85
C MET A 119 1.69 9.08 -28.51
N PHE A 120 1.24 10.20 -27.91
CA PHE A 120 0.00 10.91 -28.26
C PHE A 120 0.18 12.42 -28.47
N GLY A 121 1.40 12.94 -28.39
CA GLY A 121 1.72 14.36 -28.54
C GLY A 121 1.46 15.23 -27.29
N ALA A 122 1.73 16.53 -27.41
CA ALA A 122 1.80 17.50 -26.31
C ALA A 122 0.45 17.91 -25.67
N GLN A 123 -0.52 17.00 -25.58
CA GLN A 123 -1.87 17.30 -25.08
C GLN A 123 -2.06 17.05 -23.58
N TYR A 124 -1.07 16.44 -22.91
CA TYR A 124 -1.20 15.99 -21.53
C TYR A 124 -0.16 16.64 -20.63
N SER A 125 -0.58 17.72 -19.96
CA SER A 125 0.25 18.38 -18.96
C SER A 125 0.44 17.51 -17.70
N PRO A 126 1.52 17.70 -16.93
CA PRO A 126 1.68 17.07 -15.61
C PRO A 126 0.51 17.35 -14.65
N THR A 127 -0.14 18.51 -14.78
CA THR A 127 -1.34 18.88 -14.02
C THR A 127 -2.52 17.98 -14.37
N THR A 128 -2.71 17.68 -15.65
CA THR A 128 -3.74 16.74 -16.14
C THR A 128 -3.53 15.35 -15.53
N ILE A 129 -2.28 14.86 -15.52
CA ILE A 129 -1.92 13.58 -14.90
C ILE A 129 -2.19 13.59 -13.40
N SER A 130 -1.87 14.69 -12.71
CA SER A 130 -2.16 14.84 -11.28
C SER A 130 -3.66 14.78 -10.98
N ASN A 131 -4.50 15.40 -11.81
CA ASN A 131 -5.96 15.35 -11.67
C ASN A 131 -6.51 13.95 -11.90
N ILE A 132 -6.01 13.23 -12.91
CA ILE A 132 -6.40 11.84 -13.19
C ILE A 132 -6.07 10.94 -11.98
N THR A 133 -4.89 11.11 -11.38
CA THR A 133 -4.53 10.38 -10.16
C THR A 133 -5.28 10.86 -8.92
N GLY A 134 -6.15 11.87 -9.01
CA GLY A 134 -6.99 12.35 -7.92
C GLY A 134 -7.96 11.28 -7.41
N THR A 135 -8.52 10.48 -8.32
CA THR A 135 -9.42 9.35 -8.01
C THR A 135 -8.76 8.31 -7.10
N VAL A 136 -7.43 8.19 -7.14
CA VAL A 136 -6.67 7.30 -6.27
C VAL A 136 -6.84 7.67 -4.79
N LEU A 137 -7.10 8.94 -4.45
CA LEU A 137 -7.34 9.34 -3.06
C LEU A 137 -8.64 8.75 -2.50
N GLU A 138 -9.69 8.68 -3.32
CA GLU A 138 -10.94 8.04 -2.90
C GLU A 138 -10.71 6.54 -2.63
N ASP A 139 -9.88 5.90 -3.45
CA ASP A 139 -9.50 4.50 -3.24
C ASP A 139 -8.63 4.33 -1.98
N VAL A 140 -7.72 5.27 -1.71
CA VAL A 140 -6.92 5.30 -0.47
C VAL A 140 -7.85 5.34 0.73
N GLU A 141 -8.82 6.25 0.75
CA GLU A 141 -9.76 6.38 1.85
C GLU A 141 -10.60 5.12 2.06
N LYS A 142 -11.14 4.55 0.97
CA LYS A 142 -11.90 3.29 1.02
C LYS A 142 -11.03 2.15 1.58
N TRP A 143 -9.79 2.05 1.12
CA TRP A 143 -8.85 1.02 1.56
C TRP A 143 -8.44 1.19 3.04
N GLN A 144 -8.26 2.43 3.51
CA GLN A 144 -7.97 2.75 4.91
C GLN A 144 -9.17 2.47 5.83
N LYS A 145 -10.41 2.59 5.33
CA LYS A 145 -11.64 2.31 6.09
C LYS A 145 -12.12 0.85 5.97
N ARG A 146 -11.44 0.01 5.19
CA ARG A 146 -11.89 -1.37 4.94
C ARG A 146 -11.93 -2.20 6.24
N PRO A 147 -12.92 -3.11 6.39
CA PRO A 147 -12.93 -4.05 7.50
C PRO A 147 -11.72 -4.99 7.42
N LEU A 148 -11.23 -5.40 8.59
CA LEU A 148 -10.11 -6.33 8.76
C LEU A 148 -10.61 -7.60 9.47
N GLU A 149 -9.83 -8.68 9.38
CA GLU A 149 -10.15 -9.94 10.05
C GLU A 149 -10.07 -9.80 11.57
N LYS A 150 -10.80 -10.66 12.29
CA LYS A 150 -10.83 -10.63 13.76
C LYS A 150 -9.48 -11.02 14.38
N ARG A 151 -8.85 -12.06 13.84
CA ARG A 151 -7.72 -12.78 14.42
C ARG A 151 -6.44 -12.58 13.64
N TYR A 152 -5.41 -12.08 14.32
CA TYR A 152 -4.06 -11.97 13.77
C TYR A 152 -3.03 -12.64 14.68
N SER A 153 -2.34 -13.65 14.13
CA SER A 153 -1.28 -14.38 14.82
C SER A 153 -0.13 -13.43 15.19
N VAL A 154 0.21 -12.51 14.29
CA VAL A 154 1.29 -11.55 14.48
C VAL A 154 0.92 -10.20 13.89
N ILE A 155 1.21 -9.10 14.60
CA ILE A 155 1.19 -7.74 14.06
C ILE A 155 2.60 -7.16 14.16
N TYR A 156 3.11 -6.69 13.04
CA TYR A 156 4.37 -5.96 12.95
C TYR A 156 4.10 -4.46 12.83
N LEU A 157 4.82 -3.67 13.60
CA LEU A 157 4.78 -2.20 13.53
C LEU A 157 6.17 -1.68 13.21
N ASP A 158 6.27 -0.80 12.21
CA ASP A 158 7.52 -0.14 11.85
C ASP A 158 7.27 1.26 11.27
N GLY A 159 8.23 2.15 11.48
CA GLY A 159 8.20 3.55 11.10
C GLY A 159 9.22 3.86 10.00
N LEU A 160 8.79 4.62 8.99
CA LEU A 160 9.64 5.10 7.91
C LEU A 160 9.61 6.62 7.82
N TYR A 161 10.76 7.28 7.97
CA TYR A 161 10.85 8.72 7.73
C TYR A 161 10.96 9.07 6.24
N ILE A 162 10.16 10.04 5.80
CA ILE A 162 10.18 10.64 4.46
C ILE A 162 10.38 12.15 4.55
N LYS A 163 10.81 12.77 3.45
CA LYS A 163 10.95 14.23 3.32
C LYS A 163 9.72 14.81 2.63
N LEU A 164 9.00 15.68 3.33
CA LEU A 164 7.81 16.36 2.83
C LEU A 164 8.05 17.87 2.83
N LYS A 165 7.70 18.52 1.72
CA LYS A 165 7.77 19.96 1.57
C LYS A 165 6.40 20.55 1.90
N ARG A 166 6.30 21.26 3.02
CA ARG A 166 5.15 22.14 3.34
C ARG A 166 5.56 23.57 2.96
N SER A 167 6.02 24.35 3.93
CA SER A 167 6.76 25.61 3.75
C SER A 167 8.27 25.36 3.70
N THR A 168 8.75 24.56 4.64
CA THR A 168 10.11 23.99 4.72
C THR A 168 10.08 22.50 4.39
N VAL A 169 11.26 21.93 4.14
CA VAL A 169 11.40 20.48 3.94
C VAL A 169 11.64 19.82 5.29
N ASP A 170 10.62 19.15 5.81
CA ASP A 170 10.65 18.49 7.11
C ASP A 170 10.55 16.98 6.97
N SER A 171 11.04 16.27 8.00
CA SER A 171 10.93 14.82 8.09
C SER A 171 9.62 14.43 8.77
N GLU A 172 8.83 13.62 8.07
CA GLU A 172 7.55 13.09 8.54
C GLU A 172 7.65 11.56 8.59
N VAL A 173 6.99 10.93 9.57
CA VAL A 173 6.96 9.47 9.67
C VAL A 173 5.77 8.90 8.89
N ILE A 174 6.02 7.78 8.21
CA ILE A 174 5.02 6.83 7.74
C ILE A 174 4.98 5.69 8.76
N TYR A 175 3.88 5.57 9.47
CA TYR A 175 3.59 4.39 10.29
C TYR A 175 3.08 3.29 9.37
N LEU A 176 3.65 2.10 9.48
CA LEU A 176 3.22 0.92 8.71
C LEU A 176 2.87 -0.21 9.68
N ALA A 177 1.70 -0.81 9.49
CA ALA A 177 1.25 -1.97 10.24
C ALA A 177 1.01 -3.16 9.30
N MET A 178 1.63 -4.30 9.60
CA MET A 178 1.51 -5.53 8.81
C MET A 178 1.02 -6.66 9.69
N GLY A 179 0.05 -7.44 9.23
CA GLY A 179 -0.51 -8.59 9.94
C GLY A 179 -0.08 -9.90 9.31
N ILE A 180 -0.04 -10.96 10.13
CA ILE A 180 -0.14 -12.35 9.71
C ILE A 180 -1.42 -12.90 10.34
N ASN A 181 -2.38 -13.34 9.53
CA ASN A 181 -3.65 -13.87 10.03
C ASN A 181 -3.49 -15.30 10.60
N GLU A 182 -4.58 -15.90 11.08
CA GLU A 182 -4.57 -17.25 11.63
C GLU A 182 -4.18 -18.33 10.59
N GLU A 183 -4.49 -18.07 9.32
CA GLU A 183 -4.12 -18.95 8.21
C GLU A 183 -2.66 -18.82 7.75
N GLY A 184 -1.95 -17.81 8.25
CA GLY A 184 -0.54 -17.56 7.97
C GLY A 184 -0.26 -16.67 6.75
N TYR A 185 -1.29 -16.06 6.17
CA TYR A 185 -1.15 -15.07 5.11
C TYR A 185 -0.76 -13.73 5.70
N ARG A 186 0.11 -13.00 4.99
CA ARG A 186 0.54 -11.67 5.42
C ARG A 186 -0.02 -10.58 4.53
N GLU A 187 -0.33 -9.46 5.14
CA GLU A 187 -0.79 -8.25 4.45
C GLU A 187 -0.44 -7.00 5.24
N ILE A 188 -0.38 -5.86 4.57
CA ILE A 188 -0.36 -4.54 5.21
C ILE A 188 -1.79 -4.19 5.62
N LEU A 189 -2.00 -3.97 6.92
CA LEU A 189 -3.30 -3.64 7.51
C LEU A 189 -3.63 -2.16 7.35
N GLY A 190 -2.62 -1.31 7.48
CA GLY A 190 -2.77 0.14 7.40
C GLY A 190 -1.43 0.86 7.26
N PHE A 191 -1.49 2.07 6.73
CA PHE A 191 -0.40 3.02 6.75
C PHE A 191 -0.94 4.41 7.12
N TYR A 192 -0.12 5.23 7.77
CA TYR A 192 -0.51 6.55 8.26
C TYR A 192 0.67 7.50 8.13
N ILE A 193 0.44 8.74 7.71
CA ILE A 193 1.50 9.72 7.48
C ILE A 193 1.32 10.90 8.42
N GLY A 194 2.33 11.21 9.22
CA GLY A 194 2.35 12.48 9.94
C GLY A 194 3.14 12.54 11.24
N GLY A 195 3.63 13.75 11.51
CA GLY A 195 4.35 14.14 12.70
C GLY A 195 5.71 13.45 12.84
N LYS A 196 6.11 13.32 14.11
CA LYS A 196 7.25 12.51 14.53
C LYS A 196 6.73 11.20 15.10
N GLU A 197 7.53 10.15 14.97
CA GLU A 197 7.20 8.87 15.56
C GLU A 197 7.05 9.00 17.08
N SER A 198 5.90 8.61 17.59
CA SER A 198 5.58 8.73 19.02
C SER A 198 4.61 7.64 19.47
N SER A 199 4.60 7.35 20.77
CA SER A 199 3.65 6.42 21.38
C SER A 199 2.19 6.88 21.21
N ASN A 200 1.95 8.19 21.13
CA ASN A 200 0.62 8.73 20.83
C ASN A 200 0.20 8.43 19.38
N GLY A 201 1.09 8.65 18.41
CA GLY A 201 0.82 8.30 17.01
C GLY A 201 0.50 6.82 16.84
N TRP A 202 1.31 5.94 17.46
CA TRP A 202 1.03 4.51 17.46
C TRP A 202 -0.28 4.14 18.18
N ARG A 203 -0.69 4.88 19.21
CA ARG A 203 -1.99 4.65 19.87
C ARG A 203 -3.14 4.85 18.90
N ASP A 204 -3.09 5.90 18.11
CA ASP A 204 -4.15 6.23 17.16
C ASP A 204 -4.20 5.18 16.03
N VAL A 205 -3.04 4.77 15.53
CA VAL A 205 -2.90 3.66 14.57
C VAL A 205 -3.53 2.37 15.12
N LEU A 206 -3.16 1.95 16.33
CA LEU A 206 -3.64 0.70 16.91
C LEU A 206 -5.14 0.73 17.22
N LYS A 207 -5.66 1.88 17.69
CA LYS A 207 -7.10 2.08 17.89
C LYS A 207 -7.87 2.00 16.57
N ASP A 208 -7.30 2.54 15.49
CA ASP A 208 -7.93 2.44 14.18
C ASP A 208 -8.02 0.99 13.69
N LEU A 209 -6.91 0.24 13.78
CA LEU A 209 -6.89 -1.19 13.45
C LEU A 209 -7.92 -1.98 14.27
N TYR A 210 -8.02 -1.69 15.57
CA TYR A 210 -9.00 -2.34 16.44
C TYR A 210 -10.44 -2.06 16.00
N ARG A 211 -10.78 -0.79 15.75
CA ARG A 211 -12.13 -0.40 15.26
C ARG A 211 -12.49 -1.03 13.92
N ARG A 212 -11.49 -1.34 13.09
CA ARG A 212 -11.68 -1.98 11.78
C ARG A 212 -11.86 -3.49 11.86
N GLY A 213 -11.63 -4.10 13.02
CA GLY A 213 -11.89 -5.52 13.28
C GLY A 213 -10.72 -6.30 13.87
N VAL A 214 -9.51 -5.73 13.94
CA VAL A 214 -8.35 -6.41 14.54
C VAL A 214 -8.54 -6.47 16.05
N GLU A 215 -9.16 -7.52 16.57
CA GLU A 215 -9.56 -7.59 17.97
C GLU A 215 -8.71 -8.57 18.77
N GLU A 216 -8.38 -9.71 18.15
CA GLU A 216 -7.70 -10.83 18.79
C GLU A 216 -6.30 -10.97 18.21
N VAL A 217 -5.30 -10.64 19.02
CA VAL A 217 -3.89 -10.65 18.60
C VAL A 217 -3.07 -11.54 19.51
N LEU A 218 -2.26 -12.45 18.95
CA LEU A 218 -1.33 -13.24 19.76
C LEU A 218 -0.03 -12.50 20.05
N LEU A 219 0.59 -11.88 19.04
CA LEU A 219 1.94 -11.30 19.16
C LEU A 219 2.07 -9.94 18.45
N GLY A 220 2.56 -8.92 19.16
CA GLY A 220 3.08 -7.70 18.55
C GLY A 220 4.60 -7.77 18.36
N VAL A 221 5.11 -7.44 17.17
CA VAL A 221 6.54 -7.42 16.85
C VAL A 221 6.96 -6.02 16.38
N PHE A 222 7.80 -5.33 17.14
CA PHE A 222 8.23 -3.96 16.81
C PHE A 222 9.56 -3.60 17.47
N ASP A 223 10.14 -2.44 17.11
CA ASP A 223 11.33 -1.92 17.81
C ASP A 223 10.95 -1.44 19.23
N GLY A 224 11.92 -1.43 20.14
CA GLY A 224 11.76 -0.99 21.53
C GLY A 224 11.62 0.52 21.69
N LEU A 225 10.69 1.14 20.96
CA LEU A 225 10.34 2.55 21.12
C LEU A 225 9.70 2.77 22.49
N GLN A 226 10.17 3.78 23.21
CA GLN A 226 9.69 4.07 24.55
C GLN A 226 8.16 4.30 24.57
N GLY A 227 7.47 3.54 25.42
CA GLY A 227 6.02 3.62 25.62
C GLY A 227 5.18 2.97 24.51
N LEU A 228 5.78 2.40 23.46
CA LEU A 228 5.03 1.66 22.44
C LEU A 228 4.47 0.35 22.99
N GLU A 229 5.24 -0.37 23.81
CA GLU A 229 4.76 -1.59 24.49
C GLU A 229 3.53 -1.31 25.35
N ASP A 230 3.57 -0.26 26.17
CA ASP A 230 2.43 0.13 27.02
C ASP A 230 1.19 0.48 26.21
N VAL A 231 1.37 1.18 25.09
CA VAL A 231 0.28 1.55 24.19
C VAL A 231 -0.28 0.32 23.48
N PHE A 232 0.58 -0.59 23.03
CA PHE A 232 0.17 -1.83 22.41
C PHE A 232 -0.63 -2.71 23.37
N LYS A 233 -0.12 -2.92 24.59
CA LYS A 233 -0.80 -3.68 25.64
C LYS A 233 -2.10 -3.03 26.13
N LYS A 234 -2.25 -1.70 26.01
CA LYS A 234 -3.53 -1.03 26.30
C LYS A 234 -4.62 -1.35 25.27
N VAL A 235 -4.25 -1.55 24.00
CA VAL A 235 -5.20 -1.93 22.94
C VAL A 235 -5.40 -3.44 22.90
N TYR A 236 -4.31 -4.20 23.05
CA TYR A 236 -4.28 -5.66 23.01
C TYR A 236 -3.70 -6.24 24.31
N PRO A 237 -4.45 -6.22 25.43
CA PRO A 237 -3.94 -6.63 26.74
C PRO A 237 -3.51 -8.09 26.82
N LYS A 238 -4.14 -8.96 26.02
CA LYS A 238 -3.89 -10.40 25.95
C LYS A 238 -2.78 -10.80 24.96
N ALA A 239 -2.31 -9.87 24.13
CA ALA A 239 -1.25 -10.12 23.17
C ALA A 239 0.12 -10.06 23.83
N ASP A 240 1.05 -10.92 23.43
CA ASP A 240 2.45 -10.81 23.84
C ASP A 240 3.17 -9.73 23.02
N VAL A 241 4.34 -9.29 23.50
CA VAL A 241 5.18 -8.32 22.80
C VAL A 241 6.58 -8.89 22.61
N GLN A 242 7.02 -8.86 21.36
CA GLN A 242 8.36 -9.22 20.94
C GLN A 242 9.09 -7.98 20.41
N HIS A 243 10.14 -7.56 21.12
CA HIS A 243 11.03 -6.53 20.59
C HIS A 243 11.96 -7.11 19.52
N CYS A 244 12.17 -6.37 18.42
CA CYS A 244 13.01 -6.87 17.35
C CYS A 244 14.48 -7.02 17.80
N ILE A 245 14.99 -8.26 17.76
CA ILE A 245 16.38 -8.55 18.16
C ILE A 245 17.37 -7.89 17.20
N VAL A 246 17.08 -7.86 15.90
CA VAL A 246 17.94 -7.22 14.90
C VAL A 246 18.07 -5.72 15.16
N HIS A 247 16.98 -5.04 15.52
CA HIS A 247 17.04 -3.63 15.91
C HIS A 247 17.85 -3.45 17.21
N LYS A 248 17.63 -4.30 18.22
CA LYS A 248 18.42 -4.27 19.46
C LYS A 248 19.93 -4.44 19.21
N VAL A 249 20.31 -5.41 18.37
CA VAL A 249 21.70 -5.64 17.96
C VAL A 249 22.24 -4.43 17.19
N ARG A 250 21.48 -3.90 16.21
CA ARG A 250 21.87 -2.74 15.40
C ARG A 250 22.06 -1.48 16.23
N ASN A 251 21.25 -1.28 17.27
CA ASN A 251 21.35 -0.15 18.20
C ASN A 251 22.51 -0.31 19.20
N THR A 252 22.91 -1.55 19.50
CA THR A 252 24.05 -1.85 20.38
C THR A 252 25.38 -1.75 19.64
N PHE A 253 25.43 -2.19 18.39
CA PHE A 253 26.66 -2.36 17.61
C PHE A 253 27.55 -1.10 17.48
N PRO A 254 27.04 0.13 17.28
CA PRO A 254 27.86 1.33 17.24
C PRO A 254 28.55 1.67 18.57
N LYS A 255 28.04 1.17 19.69
CA LYS A 255 28.52 1.45 21.06
C LYS A 255 29.68 0.52 21.46
N ILE A 256 29.88 -0.57 20.72
CA ILE A 256 30.93 -1.56 20.96
C ILE A 256 32.21 -1.14 20.23
N ARG A 257 33.37 -1.30 20.88
CA ARG A 257 34.68 -0.98 20.28
C ARG A 257 34.94 -1.87 19.09
N VAL A 258 35.56 -1.32 18.03
CA VAL A 258 35.78 -2.02 16.76
C VAL A 258 36.43 -3.39 16.92
N GLN A 259 37.43 -3.51 17.80
CA GLN A 259 38.15 -4.76 18.08
C GLN A 259 37.28 -5.87 18.69
N ASP A 260 36.23 -5.50 19.45
CA ASP A 260 35.39 -6.45 20.18
C ASP A 260 34.11 -6.80 19.38
N LYS A 261 33.79 -6.06 18.32
CA LYS A 261 32.51 -6.13 17.59
C LYS A 261 32.18 -7.53 17.06
N THR A 262 33.15 -8.20 16.44
CA THR A 262 32.93 -9.51 15.84
C THR A 262 32.60 -10.55 16.91
N GLU A 263 33.44 -10.63 17.94
CA GLU A 263 33.27 -11.57 19.05
C GLU A 263 31.97 -11.30 19.83
N PHE A 264 31.68 -10.03 20.10
CA PHE A 264 30.45 -9.63 20.78
C PHE A 264 29.18 -10.05 20.03
N ILE A 265 29.16 -9.93 18.69
CA ILE A 265 28.02 -10.39 17.88
C ILE A 265 27.89 -11.91 17.91
N GLU A 266 29.00 -12.65 17.78
CA GLU A 266 28.95 -14.12 17.85
C GLU A 266 28.44 -14.60 19.20
N ASP A 267 28.86 -13.95 20.28
CA ASP A 267 28.34 -14.23 21.62
C ASP A 267 26.84 -13.89 21.72
N LEU A 268 26.38 -12.75 21.20
CA LEU A 268 24.95 -12.41 21.19
C LEU A 268 24.10 -13.39 20.37
N LYS A 269 24.63 -13.93 19.27
CA LYS A 269 23.97 -14.96 18.46
C LYS A 269 23.63 -16.21 19.27
N THR A 270 24.44 -16.56 20.27
CA THR A 270 24.18 -17.73 21.12
C THR A 270 22.86 -17.62 21.86
N ILE A 271 22.41 -16.40 22.19
CA ILE A 271 21.18 -16.13 22.91
C ILE A 271 19.96 -16.46 22.05
N TYR A 272 19.86 -15.87 20.87
CA TYR A 272 18.66 -15.99 20.03
C TYR A 272 18.67 -17.20 19.08
N ASN A 273 19.81 -17.88 18.95
CA ASN A 273 19.89 -19.18 18.27
C ASN A 273 19.80 -20.36 19.25
N ALA A 274 19.62 -20.12 20.56
CA ALA A 274 19.44 -21.18 21.54
C ALA A 274 18.18 -22.01 21.23
N LEU A 275 18.16 -23.25 21.72
CA LEU A 275 17.07 -24.20 21.47
C LEU A 275 15.75 -23.74 22.11
N ASP A 276 15.82 -23.30 23.36
CA ASP A 276 14.70 -22.86 24.17
C ASP A 276 15.07 -21.63 25.02
N ARG A 277 14.06 -21.11 25.72
CA ARG A 277 14.19 -19.91 26.56
C ARG A 277 15.17 -20.11 27.72
N VAL A 278 15.23 -21.29 28.31
CA VAL A 278 16.10 -21.57 29.47
C VAL A 278 17.56 -21.52 29.04
N VAL A 279 17.88 -22.16 27.90
CA VAL A 279 19.22 -22.12 27.31
C VAL A 279 19.57 -20.69 26.86
N ALA A 280 18.62 -19.94 26.32
CA ALA A 280 18.83 -18.53 25.94
C ALA A 280 19.19 -17.64 27.14
N LEU A 281 18.55 -17.83 28.29
CA LEU A 281 18.85 -17.10 29.52
C LEU A 281 20.25 -17.44 30.06
N ALA A 282 20.60 -18.72 30.10
CA ALA A 282 21.94 -19.16 30.50
C ALA A 282 23.04 -18.64 29.55
N ALA A 283 22.75 -18.58 28.24
CA ALA A 283 23.62 -17.95 27.27
C ALA A 283 23.79 -16.45 27.57
N PHE A 284 22.70 -15.73 27.87
CA PHE A 284 22.78 -14.32 28.26
C PHE A 284 23.63 -14.10 29.52
N ASP A 285 23.49 -14.93 30.55
CA ASP A 285 24.32 -14.85 31.76
C ASP A 285 25.81 -15.00 31.44
N THR A 286 26.15 -15.90 30.51
CA THR A 286 27.52 -16.10 30.02
C THR A 286 28.03 -14.85 29.29
N VAL A 287 27.22 -14.27 28.39
CA VAL A 287 27.56 -13.03 27.69
C VAL A 287 27.74 -11.87 28.68
N LYS A 288 26.85 -11.75 29.67
CA LYS A 288 26.90 -10.72 30.71
C LYS A 288 28.15 -10.86 31.58
N ALA A 289 28.53 -12.08 31.96
CA ALA A 289 29.76 -12.32 32.72
C ALA A 289 31.01 -11.90 31.93
N LYS A 290 31.04 -12.18 30.62
CA LYS A 290 32.17 -11.85 29.75
C LYS A 290 32.28 -10.36 29.44
N TRP A 291 31.17 -9.72 29.08
CA TRP A 291 31.15 -8.36 28.54
C TRP A 291 30.68 -7.30 29.53
N GLY A 292 30.00 -7.66 30.61
CA GLY A 292 29.38 -6.72 31.55
C GLY A 292 30.35 -5.75 32.22
N LYS A 293 31.63 -6.11 32.36
CA LYS A 293 32.67 -5.17 32.85
C LYS A 293 33.07 -4.13 31.82
N LYS A 294 33.10 -4.49 30.52
CA LYS A 294 33.51 -3.60 29.42
C LYS A 294 32.36 -2.74 28.92
N TYR A 295 31.15 -3.30 28.88
CA TYR A 295 29.94 -2.72 28.29
C TYR A 295 28.74 -2.83 29.24
N PRO A 296 28.82 -2.30 30.49
CA PRO A 296 27.77 -2.48 31.49
C PRO A 296 26.43 -1.92 31.03
N LYS A 297 26.42 -0.69 30.50
CA LYS A 297 25.18 0.00 30.06
C LYS A 297 24.45 -0.76 28.96
N GLU A 298 25.21 -1.37 28.04
CA GLU A 298 24.64 -2.15 26.95
C GLU A 298 24.01 -3.43 27.49
N LEU A 299 24.70 -4.16 28.37
CA LEU A 299 24.20 -5.40 28.95
C LEU A 299 23.00 -5.17 29.88
N ASP A 300 23.01 -4.12 30.68
CA ASP A 300 21.87 -3.72 31.52
C ASP A 300 20.65 -3.42 30.64
N SER A 301 20.84 -2.67 29.56
CA SER A 301 19.77 -2.39 28.59
C SER A 301 19.22 -3.65 27.92
N TRP A 302 20.05 -4.68 27.69
CA TRP A 302 19.59 -5.97 27.18
C TRP A 302 18.81 -6.75 28.22
N GLU A 303 19.28 -6.77 29.47
CA GLU A 303 18.62 -7.44 30.60
C GLU A 303 17.22 -6.87 30.86
N GLU A 304 17.08 -5.55 30.88
CA GLU A 304 15.80 -4.84 31.05
C GLU A 304 14.75 -5.28 30.01
N GLN A 305 15.19 -5.52 28.77
CA GLN A 305 14.30 -5.91 27.66
C GLN A 305 14.28 -7.41 27.39
N LEU A 306 15.02 -8.23 28.15
CA LEU A 306 15.29 -9.63 27.83
C LEU A 306 14.01 -10.47 27.74
N SER A 307 13.03 -10.19 28.61
CA SER A 307 11.73 -10.85 28.62
C SER A 307 10.99 -10.70 27.27
N THR A 308 10.94 -9.48 26.75
CA THR A 308 10.33 -9.15 25.46
C THR A 308 11.20 -9.56 24.27
N LEU A 309 12.53 -9.58 24.41
CA LEU A 309 13.43 -10.03 23.34
C LEU A 309 13.37 -11.54 23.12
N LEU A 310 12.97 -12.32 24.13
CA LEU A 310 12.90 -13.78 24.09
C LEU A 310 11.47 -14.33 24.02
N THR A 311 10.47 -13.48 23.81
CA THR A 311 9.06 -13.87 23.78
C THR A 311 8.75 -14.87 22.65
N PHE A 312 9.47 -14.78 21.54
CA PHE A 312 9.36 -15.72 20.42
C PHE A 312 9.62 -17.19 20.79
N TYR A 313 10.29 -17.47 21.92
CA TYR A 313 10.47 -18.83 22.43
C TYR A 313 9.17 -19.48 22.93
N ASN A 314 8.15 -18.69 23.25
CA ASN A 314 6.83 -19.19 23.66
C ASN A 314 6.00 -19.70 22.47
N TYR A 315 6.47 -19.46 21.24
CA TYR A 315 5.79 -19.80 20.00
C TYR A 315 6.45 -21.02 19.30
N PRO A 316 5.73 -21.70 18.39
CA PRO A 316 6.26 -22.87 17.68
C PRO A 316 7.61 -22.61 17.02
N SER A 317 8.52 -23.58 17.14
CA SER A 317 9.91 -23.47 16.66
C SER A 317 10.03 -23.12 15.18
N LEU A 318 9.11 -23.63 14.35
CA LEU A 318 9.09 -23.41 12.91
C LEU A 318 8.83 -21.96 12.49
N ILE A 319 8.16 -21.16 13.34
CA ILE A 319 7.86 -19.75 13.04
C ILE A 319 8.82 -18.78 13.72
N LYS A 320 9.68 -19.24 14.64
CA LYS A 320 10.64 -18.40 15.36
C LYS A 320 11.39 -17.47 14.42
N GLY A 321 11.90 -18.00 13.30
CA GLY A 321 12.62 -17.26 12.27
C GLY A 321 11.86 -16.09 11.63
N ALA A 322 10.53 -16.13 11.64
CA ALA A 322 9.68 -15.06 11.13
C ALA A 322 9.36 -13.98 12.19
N ILE A 323 9.34 -14.34 13.47
CA ILE A 323 8.83 -13.46 14.54
C ILE A 323 9.91 -12.84 15.42
N TYR A 324 11.14 -13.39 15.45
CA TYR A 324 12.25 -12.79 16.22
C TYR A 324 12.80 -11.50 15.59
N THR A 325 12.36 -11.16 14.37
CA THR A 325 12.77 -9.94 13.63
C THR A 325 11.58 -9.24 12.98
N SER A 326 11.69 -7.93 12.78
CA SER A 326 10.80 -7.12 11.94
C SER A 326 11.19 -7.14 10.45
N ASN A 327 12.03 -8.09 10.02
CA ASN A 327 12.53 -8.12 8.64
C ASN A 327 11.44 -8.13 7.55
N PRO A 328 10.28 -8.81 7.72
CA PRO A 328 9.21 -8.75 6.72
C PRO A 328 8.71 -7.32 6.45
N ILE A 329 8.55 -6.49 7.49
CA ILE A 329 8.08 -5.10 7.36
C ILE A 329 9.22 -4.15 6.98
N GLU A 330 10.45 -4.38 7.47
CA GLU A 330 11.65 -3.63 7.06
C GLU A 330 11.90 -3.75 5.55
N ARG A 331 11.65 -4.94 4.97
CA ARG A 331 11.75 -5.13 3.52
C ARG A 331 10.76 -4.26 2.76
N THR A 332 9.52 -4.15 3.23
CA THR A 332 8.51 -3.26 2.64
C THR A 332 8.96 -1.81 2.75
N ASN A 333 9.45 -1.39 3.92
CA ASN A 333 10.00 -0.06 4.13
C ASN A 333 11.20 0.24 3.20
N LYS A 334 12.03 -0.76 2.89
CA LYS A 334 13.13 -0.61 1.93
C LYS A 334 12.63 -0.38 0.50
N GLU A 335 11.61 -1.11 0.05
CA GLU A 335 11.02 -0.89 -1.27
C GLU A 335 10.36 0.49 -1.36
N LEU A 336 9.61 0.91 -0.32
CA LEU A 336 9.06 2.26 -0.20
C LEU A 336 10.15 3.34 -0.27
N ARG A 337 11.27 3.17 0.47
CA ARG A 337 12.42 4.09 0.39
C ARG A 337 12.99 4.17 -1.01
N LYS A 338 13.15 3.04 -1.69
CA LYS A 338 13.67 2.98 -3.06
C LYS A 338 12.75 3.74 -4.02
N ARG A 339 11.43 3.56 -3.88
CA ARG A 339 10.40 4.24 -4.67
C ARG A 339 10.42 5.75 -4.47
N LEU A 340 10.58 6.20 -3.22
CA LEU A 340 10.54 7.61 -2.85
C LEU A 340 11.84 8.37 -3.12
N ARG A 341 12.98 7.67 -3.16
CA ARG A 341 14.32 8.29 -3.29
C ARG A 341 14.47 9.24 -4.49
N PRO A 342 14.01 8.93 -5.73
CA PRO A 342 14.18 9.82 -6.87
C PRO A 342 13.39 11.14 -6.74
N MET A 343 12.38 11.18 -5.87
CA MET A 343 11.47 12.32 -5.73
C MET A 343 12.04 13.41 -4.81
N ASN A 344 13.12 13.13 -4.06
CA ASN A 344 13.79 14.01 -3.08
C ASN A 344 12.89 14.56 -1.96
N SER A 345 11.91 15.40 -2.30
CA SER A 345 10.90 15.94 -1.40
C SER A 345 9.53 15.90 -2.07
N LEU A 346 8.55 15.31 -1.40
CA LEU A 346 7.17 15.30 -1.88
C LEU A 346 6.50 16.65 -1.63
N THR A 347 5.61 17.07 -2.55
CA THR A 347 5.01 18.41 -2.56
C THR A 347 3.86 18.60 -1.57
N ASN A 348 3.19 17.51 -1.18
CA ASN A 348 2.12 17.50 -0.20
C ASN A 348 1.92 16.08 0.36
N MET A 349 1.08 15.96 1.38
CA MET A 349 0.77 14.69 2.05
C MET A 349 0.03 13.73 1.11
N ASP A 350 -0.95 14.22 0.35
CA ASP A 350 -1.75 13.44 -0.61
C ASP A 350 -0.86 12.69 -1.62
N ALA A 351 0.19 13.34 -2.13
CA ALA A 351 1.14 12.71 -3.03
C ALA A 351 1.90 11.56 -2.34
N ALA A 352 2.25 11.72 -1.06
CA ALA A 352 2.87 10.66 -0.29
C ALA A 352 1.90 9.49 -0.07
N GLU A 353 0.66 9.78 0.32
CA GLU A 353 -0.37 8.78 0.55
C GLU A 353 -0.66 7.96 -0.71
N LYS A 354 -0.80 8.60 -1.87
CA LYS A 354 -0.96 7.91 -3.15
C LYS A 354 0.18 6.94 -3.39
N ILE A 355 1.44 7.38 -3.28
CA ILE A 355 2.59 6.51 -3.58
C ILE A 355 2.66 5.34 -2.60
N VAL A 356 2.49 5.60 -1.30
CA VAL A 356 2.51 4.57 -0.27
C VAL A 356 1.39 3.56 -0.49
N TYR A 357 0.17 4.03 -0.78
CA TYR A 357 -0.97 3.18 -1.08
C TYR A 357 -0.71 2.25 -2.25
N LEU A 358 -0.15 2.74 -3.36
CA LEU A 358 0.09 1.89 -4.53
C LEU A 358 1.12 0.80 -4.27
N GLU A 359 2.18 1.12 -3.52
CA GLU A 359 3.18 0.13 -3.11
C GLU A 359 2.60 -0.89 -2.12
N VAL A 360 1.74 -0.44 -1.20
CA VAL A 360 1.03 -1.31 -0.26
C VAL A 360 0.05 -2.23 -0.99
N LEU A 361 -0.69 -1.72 -1.99
CA LEU A 361 -1.61 -2.52 -2.80
C LEU A 361 -0.85 -3.60 -3.57
N ALA A 362 0.22 -3.21 -4.27
CA ALA A 362 1.08 -4.14 -5.01
C ALA A 362 1.73 -5.19 -4.08
N TYR A 363 2.08 -4.79 -2.85
CA TYR A 363 2.54 -5.73 -1.83
C TYR A 363 1.45 -6.75 -1.48
N ASN A 364 0.25 -6.30 -1.11
CA ASN A 364 -0.83 -7.19 -0.71
C ASN A 364 -1.22 -8.14 -1.85
N GLU A 365 -1.35 -7.65 -3.09
CA GLU A 365 -1.61 -8.49 -4.27
C GLU A 365 -0.55 -9.57 -4.50
N LYS A 366 0.73 -9.24 -4.28
CA LYS A 366 1.83 -10.18 -4.46
C LYS A 366 1.87 -11.28 -3.39
N TRP A 367 1.42 -10.97 -2.17
CA TRP A 367 1.55 -11.86 -1.02
C TRP A 367 0.25 -12.55 -0.59
N ASN A 368 -0.90 -12.16 -1.14
CA ASN A 368 -2.21 -12.73 -0.81
C ASN A 368 -2.32 -14.26 -0.98
N THR A 369 -1.51 -14.86 -1.86
CA THR A 369 -1.50 -16.31 -2.12
C THR A 369 -0.39 -17.05 -1.38
N ARG A 370 0.46 -16.36 -0.63
CA ARG A 370 1.69 -16.91 -0.06
C ARG A 370 1.63 -16.96 1.47
N VAL A 371 1.50 -18.18 1.98
CA VAL A 371 1.62 -18.45 3.41
C VAL A 371 3.08 -18.29 3.85
N ILE A 372 3.29 -17.67 5.00
CA ILE A 372 4.63 -17.51 5.56
C ILE A 372 5.19 -18.86 6.00
N ARG A 373 6.48 -19.08 5.70
CA ARG A 373 7.18 -20.32 6.07
C ARG A 373 6.99 -20.61 7.56
N GLY A 374 6.56 -21.84 7.85
CA GLY A 374 6.24 -22.29 9.21
C GLY A 374 4.77 -22.14 9.57
N PHE A 375 4.08 -21.07 9.14
CA PHE A 375 2.66 -20.86 9.47
C PHE A 375 1.71 -21.79 8.72
N GLY A 376 2.14 -22.33 7.57
CA GLY A 376 1.37 -23.33 6.82
C GLY A 376 1.43 -24.75 7.40
N ASP A 377 2.27 -24.98 8.40
CA ASP A 377 2.43 -26.30 9.00
C ASP A 377 1.20 -26.66 9.88
N PRO A 378 0.58 -27.84 9.73
CA PRO A 378 -0.62 -28.20 10.47
C PRO A 378 -0.44 -28.19 11.99
N ALA A 379 0.73 -28.59 12.50
CA ALA A 379 1.00 -28.60 13.94
C ALA A 379 1.16 -27.17 14.48
N VAL A 380 1.77 -26.29 13.69
CA VAL A 380 1.84 -24.85 14.02
C VAL A 380 0.45 -24.24 14.05
N LYS A 381 -0.38 -24.48 13.04
CA LYS A 381 -1.76 -23.97 12.99
C LYS A 381 -2.57 -24.42 14.20
N ALA A 382 -2.59 -25.73 14.48
CA ALA A 382 -3.30 -26.27 15.64
C ALA A 382 -2.83 -25.63 16.96
N LYS A 383 -1.51 -25.39 17.10
CA LYS A 383 -0.97 -24.74 18.29
C LYS A 383 -1.39 -23.27 18.38
N LEU A 384 -1.35 -22.51 17.29
CA LEU A 384 -1.80 -21.12 17.27
C LEU A 384 -3.30 -21.00 17.54
N THR A 385 -4.13 -21.89 16.97
CA THR A 385 -5.57 -21.96 17.25
C THR A 385 -5.83 -22.21 18.74
N SER A 386 -5.15 -23.19 19.34
CA SER A 386 -5.23 -23.44 20.79
C SER A 386 -4.81 -22.22 21.62
N MET A 387 -3.76 -21.48 21.19
CA MET A 387 -3.36 -20.24 21.86
C MET A 387 -4.42 -19.13 21.74
N PHE A 388 -5.12 -19.04 20.60
CA PHE A 388 -6.25 -18.12 20.46
C PHE A 388 -7.40 -18.50 21.37
N GLU A 389 -7.79 -19.77 21.39
CA GLU A 389 -8.89 -20.26 22.24
C GLU A 389 -8.61 -20.08 23.74
N GLU A 390 -7.37 -20.30 24.17
CA GLU A 390 -6.95 -20.10 25.56
C GLU A 390 -7.00 -18.62 25.97
N ARG A 391 -6.55 -17.71 25.10
CA ARG A 391 -6.48 -16.28 25.41
C ARG A 391 -7.82 -15.56 25.19
N TYR A 392 -8.54 -15.95 24.16
CA TYR A 392 -9.78 -15.36 23.70
C TYR A 392 -10.86 -16.44 23.67
N PRO A 393 -11.26 -16.96 24.84
CA PRO A 393 -12.36 -17.93 24.90
C PRO A 393 -13.62 -17.28 24.34
N PHE A 394 -14.42 -18.07 23.61
CA PHE A 394 -15.76 -17.64 23.21
C PHE A 394 -16.54 -17.30 24.47
N THR A 395 -16.86 -16.02 24.62
CA THR A 395 -17.85 -15.56 25.58
C THR A 395 -19.16 -15.55 24.82
N ASP A 396 -20.04 -16.51 25.12
CA ASP A 396 -21.43 -16.41 24.68
C ASP A 396 -22.01 -15.17 25.37
N ASP A 397 -22.57 -14.24 24.59
CA ASP A 397 -23.31 -13.04 25.04
C ASP A 397 -24.62 -13.39 25.79
N LYS A 398 -24.61 -14.43 26.64
CA LYS A 398 -25.75 -14.85 27.46
C LYS A 398 -25.62 -14.54 28.94
N ASP A 399 -24.47 -14.06 29.40
CA ASP A 399 -24.24 -13.73 30.82
C ASP A 399 -24.12 -12.21 31.08
N MET A 400 -24.59 -11.38 30.15
CA MET A 400 -24.80 -9.94 30.38
C MET A 400 -26.31 -9.60 30.36
N GLU A 401 -27.06 -10.13 31.33
CA GLU A 401 -28.37 -9.61 31.74
C GLU A 401 -28.36 -9.22 33.21
#